data_AF-A0A1I4W610-F1
#
_entry.id   AF-A0A1I4W610-F1
#
_cell.length_a   1.000
_cell.length_b   1.000
_cell.length_c   1.000
_cell.angle_alpha   90.00
_cell.angle_beta   90.00
_cell.angle_gamma   90.00
#
_symmetry.space_group_name_H-M   'P 1'
#
loop_
_entity.id
_entity.type
_entity.pdbx_description
1 polymer ?
#
loop_
_entity_poly.entity_id
_entity_poly.type
_entity_poly.pdbx_seq_one_letter_code
_entity_poly.pdbx_strand_id
1 'polypeptide(L)'
;MRARHLFSLALLLSLAFGASCPFSALSAQAQTVGDAGNVVGPDRIRSTWGKALNPSHQVPANGFKAIYIDRRNPRTIVFQENVDSIAINYAWNDFHNIESPNFAAYWVGRLNYSAPTTKKISVSQGWAKSRIFIDGEMVFDDADETSFVHNFTPGEHVIEVEYINNWHTTEYKVTIEDNAKSWTKAEVAEFFRTNGDRSAHVYYAGIYESGAKGMSLKLSPPQEGKPVILWLSSYAAVDWRIASEDNVLAVVLSSHAPGSTVSGTKVNNLIHLKEWEGTYTPTPDCSCVQGLFHCEGQGDLNAIADDLRKITGLELSGYTVTYKAEALSMQPYDQGTRRQIEEGKAANTAKQKACTSDPNPDFDKLMLRR
;
A
#
# COMPACT_ATOMS: atom_id res chain seq x y z
N MET A 1 14.66 64.25 18.72
CA MET A 1 13.77 63.24 18.09
C MET A 1 14.34 61.84 18.38
N ARG A 2 13.45 60.89 18.65
CA ARG A 2 13.63 59.48 19.10
C ARG A 2 14.73 58.72 18.33
N ALA A 3 15.71 58.07 19.00
CA ALA A 3 15.78 56.63 19.39
C ALA A 3 15.77 55.65 18.19
N ARG A 4 16.57 54.57 18.06
CA ARG A 4 17.53 53.85 18.93
C ARG A 4 18.29 52.79 18.08
N HIS A 5 19.53 52.49 18.47
CA HIS A 5 20.34 51.24 18.36
C HIS A 5 20.71 50.57 17.01
N LEU A 6 22.03 50.40 16.80
CA LEU A 6 22.67 49.26 16.12
C LEU A 6 24.14 49.07 16.60
N PHE A 7 24.48 47.81 16.94
CA PHE A 7 25.76 47.08 16.78
C PHE A 7 27.11 47.68 17.26
N SER A 8 27.75 47.12 18.30
CA SER A 8 28.78 46.05 18.29
C SER A 8 30.16 46.45 17.71
N LEU A 9 31.24 46.47 18.52
CA LEU A 9 32.16 45.33 18.76
C LEU A 9 33.55 45.77 19.28
N ALA A 10 34.12 44.94 20.17
CA ALA A 10 35.53 44.78 20.57
C ALA A 10 36.17 45.94 21.37
N LEU A 11 37.04 45.73 22.36
CA LEU A 11 38.03 44.68 22.58
C LEU A 11 38.46 44.77 24.06
N LEU A 12 38.66 43.65 24.77
CA LEU A 12 39.61 43.61 25.90
C LEU A 12 40.03 42.15 26.15
N LEU A 13 41.33 41.94 25.98
CA LEU A 13 42.07 40.72 26.28
C LEU A 13 42.27 40.60 27.79
N SER A 14 42.10 39.41 28.36
CA SER A 14 42.86 38.99 29.54
C SER A 14 42.88 37.47 29.68
N LEU A 15 44.10 36.98 29.93
CA LEU A 15 44.53 35.59 30.13
C LEU A 15 43.89 34.90 31.34
N ALA A 16 43.63 33.60 31.23
CA ALA A 16 43.72 32.67 32.38
C ALA A 16 43.87 31.20 31.96
N PHE A 17 44.98 30.61 32.43
CA PHE A 17 45.20 29.26 32.95
C PHE A 17 44.22 28.12 32.65
N GLY A 18 44.76 27.06 32.02
CA GLY A 18 44.90 25.74 32.66
C GLY A 18 43.64 24.95 33.00
N ALA A 19 43.16 24.16 32.03
CA ALA A 19 42.58 22.84 32.29
C ALA A 19 42.59 22.02 30.99
N SER A 20 43.52 21.08 30.88
CA SER A 20 43.55 20.07 29.82
C SER A 20 42.47 19.02 30.07
N CYS A 21 41.29 19.23 29.48
CA CYS A 21 40.31 18.16 29.27
C CYS A 21 40.63 17.46 27.95
N PRO A 22 40.74 16.11 27.91
CA PRO A 22 40.81 15.41 26.65
C PRO A 22 39.43 15.49 25.99
N PHE A 23 39.36 16.11 24.81
CA PHE A 23 38.22 15.90 23.92
C PHE A 23 38.29 14.45 23.42
N SER A 24 37.68 13.55 24.19
CA SER A 24 37.25 12.26 23.65
C SER A 24 36.16 12.56 22.62
N ALA A 25 36.53 12.50 21.35
CA ALA A 25 35.57 12.36 20.27
C ALA A 25 34.77 11.08 20.53
N LEU A 26 33.57 11.21 21.09
CA LEU A 26 32.56 10.16 20.99
C LEU A 26 32.16 10.10 19.51
N SER A 27 32.84 9.22 18.77
CA SER A 27 32.26 8.62 17.59
C SER A 27 30.93 7.99 18.04
N ALA A 28 29.82 8.57 17.63
CA ALA A 28 28.52 7.91 17.67
C ALA A 28 28.61 6.71 16.73
N GLN A 29 29.09 5.58 17.25
CA GLN A 29 28.87 4.29 16.64
C GLN A 29 27.36 4.09 16.62
N ALA A 30 26.79 4.13 15.43
CA ALA A 30 25.45 3.61 15.21
C ALA A 30 25.46 2.16 15.71
N GLN A 31 24.88 1.93 16.90
CA GLN A 31 24.58 0.59 17.36
C GLN A 31 23.48 0.06 16.44
N THR A 32 23.90 -0.74 15.47
CA THR A 32 23.03 -1.73 14.85
C THR A 32 22.51 -2.61 15.99
N VAL A 33 21.23 -2.45 16.33
CA VAL A 33 20.53 -3.48 17.12
C VAL A 33 20.45 -4.69 16.20
N GLY A 34 21.44 -5.57 16.30
CA GLY A 34 21.44 -6.85 15.62
C GLY A 34 20.37 -7.72 16.25
N ASP A 35 19.24 -7.87 15.56
CA ASP A 35 18.27 -8.92 15.85
C ASP A 35 18.95 -10.25 15.48
N ALA A 36 19.54 -10.92 16.46
CA ALA A 36 20.23 -12.18 16.27
C ALA A 36 19.19 -13.26 15.97
N GLY A 37 18.89 -13.46 14.67
CA GLY A 37 18.01 -14.53 14.21
C GLY A 37 18.51 -15.89 14.67
N ASN A 38 17.60 -16.74 15.17
CA ASN A 38 17.95 -18.09 15.58
C ASN A 38 18.26 -18.96 14.33
N VAL A 39 18.97 -20.07 14.52
CA VAL A 39 19.16 -21.07 13.46
C VAL A 39 18.02 -22.08 13.54
N VAL A 40 17.32 -22.31 12.43
CA VAL A 40 16.28 -23.36 12.36
C VAL A 40 16.84 -24.67 11.82
N GLY A 41 16.21 -25.79 12.19
CA GLY A 41 16.61 -27.12 11.72
C GLY A 41 16.58 -27.22 10.18
N PRO A 42 17.52 -27.96 9.57
CA PRO A 42 17.64 -28.06 8.11
C PRO A 42 16.40 -28.62 7.41
N ASP A 43 15.60 -29.41 8.11
CA ASP A 43 14.37 -30.00 7.57
C ASP A 43 13.25 -28.97 7.36
N ARG A 44 13.36 -27.78 7.96
CA ARG A 44 12.39 -26.68 7.82
C ARG A 44 12.68 -25.73 6.67
N ILE A 45 13.88 -25.81 6.08
CA ILE A 45 14.30 -25.03 4.89
C ILE A 45 14.67 -26.03 3.80
N ARG A 46 13.66 -26.39 2.98
CA ARG A 46 13.82 -27.42 1.94
C ARG A 46 13.88 -26.82 0.53
N SER A 47 13.45 -25.57 0.39
CA SER A 47 13.42 -24.86 -0.88
C SER A 47 14.83 -24.77 -1.48
N THR A 48 14.92 -24.77 -2.81
CA THR A 48 16.22 -24.66 -3.49
C THR A 48 16.84 -23.28 -3.27
N TRP A 49 16.01 -22.23 -3.11
CA TRP A 49 16.49 -20.88 -2.85
C TRP A 49 16.95 -20.73 -1.41
N GLY A 50 16.23 -21.26 -0.42
CA GLY A 50 16.62 -21.22 0.99
C GLY A 50 17.99 -21.86 1.22
N LYS A 51 18.27 -23.01 0.59
CA LYS A 51 19.60 -23.66 0.67
C LYS A 51 20.72 -22.83 0.05
N ALA A 52 20.44 -22.07 -1.00
CA ALA A 52 21.43 -21.30 -1.74
C ALA A 52 21.65 -19.88 -1.16
N LEU A 53 20.56 -19.20 -0.79
CA LEU A 53 20.53 -17.81 -0.36
C LEU A 53 20.57 -17.66 1.16
N ASN A 54 20.14 -18.68 1.92
CA ASN A 54 20.18 -18.68 3.39
C ASN A 54 20.86 -19.95 3.96
N PRO A 55 22.11 -20.27 3.58
CA PRO A 55 22.77 -21.53 3.97
C PRO A 55 23.03 -21.69 5.47
N SER A 56 23.00 -20.59 6.24
CA SER A 56 23.11 -20.61 7.70
C SER A 56 21.78 -20.90 8.40
N HIS A 57 20.67 -21.02 7.65
CA HIS A 57 19.31 -21.19 8.17
C HIS A 57 18.93 -20.16 9.24
N GLN A 58 19.46 -18.94 9.11
CA GLN A 58 19.14 -17.85 10.01
C GLN A 58 17.78 -17.28 9.64
N VAL A 59 16.89 -17.19 10.63
CA VAL A 59 15.57 -16.58 10.48
C VAL A 59 15.37 -15.61 11.64
N PRO A 60 14.97 -14.35 11.38
CA PRO A 60 14.83 -13.34 12.43
C PRO A 60 13.77 -13.73 13.46
N ALA A 61 13.81 -13.09 14.63
CA ALA A 61 12.83 -13.32 15.69
C ALA A 61 11.48 -12.65 15.36
N ASN A 62 11.51 -11.52 14.66
CA ASN A 62 10.34 -10.79 14.19
C ASN A 62 10.49 -10.45 12.70
N GLY A 63 9.36 -10.35 11.99
CA GLY A 63 9.35 -10.02 10.57
C GLY A 63 10.04 -11.09 9.71
N PHE A 64 10.71 -10.63 8.65
CA PHE A 64 11.28 -11.47 7.61
C PHE A 64 12.67 -10.98 7.25
N LYS A 65 13.59 -11.92 7.02
CA LYS A 65 14.82 -11.63 6.29
C LYS A 65 14.49 -11.67 4.80
N ALA A 66 14.66 -10.54 4.13
CA ALA A 66 14.52 -10.40 2.69
C ALA A 66 15.89 -10.45 2.02
N ILE A 67 16.01 -11.18 0.91
CA ILE A 67 17.20 -11.30 0.09
C ILE A 67 16.80 -11.00 -1.36
N TYR A 68 17.49 -10.05 -1.97
CA TYR A 68 17.19 -9.58 -3.31
C TYR A 68 18.32 -9.95 -4.27
N ILE A 69 17.95 -10.48 -5.42
CA ILE A 69 18.88 -10.94 -6.46
C ILE A 69 18.46 -10.42 -7.83
N ASP A 70 19.46 -10.24 -8.69
CA ASP A 70 19.26 -10.08 -10.12
C ASP A 70 19.30 -11.47 -10.77
N ARG A 71 18.23 -11.87 -11.47
CA ARG A 71 18.11 -13.19 -12.11
C ARG A 71 19.16 -13.45 -13.19
N ARG A 72 19.85 -12.41 -13.69
CA ARG A 72 21.01 -12.54 -14.59
C ARG A 72 22.22 -13.13 -13.86
N ASN A 73 22.30 -12.93 -12.54
CA ASN A 73 23.36 -13.42 -11.67
C ASN A 73 22.78 -14.03 -10.37
N PRO A 74 21.96 -15.11 -10.45
CA PRO A 74 21.05 -15.53 -9.38
C PRO A 74 21.75 -16.09 -8.12
N ARG A 75 23.07 -16.32 -8.17
CA ARG A 75 23.88 -16.75 -7.03
C ARG A 75 24.54 -15.59 -6.27
N THR A 76 24.40 -14.37 -6.76
CA THR A 76 24.97 -13.18 -6.14
C THR A 76 23.86 -12.41 -5.43
N ILE A 77 23.97 -12.31 -4.11
CA ILE A 77 23.08 -11.46 -3.31
C ILE A 77 23.42 -10.00 -3.64
N VAL A 78 22.43 -9.26 -4.13
CA VAL A 78 22.58 -7.82 -4.40
C VAL A 78 22.39 -7.04 -3.11
N PHE A 79 21.35 -7.38 -2.35
CA PHE A 79 21.06 -6.76 -1.07
C PHE A 79 20.27 -7.72 -0.16
N GLN A 80 20.38 -7.51 1.15
CA GLN A 80 19.57 -8.21 2.16
C GLN A 80 19.22 -7.26 3.30
N GLU A 81 18.02 -7.41 3.86
CA GLU A 81 17.55 -6.62 4.99
C GLU A 81 16.50 -7.38 5.81
N ASN A 82 16.18 -6.88 7.00
CA ASN A 82 15.02 -7.34 7.76
C ASN A 82 13.84 -6.41 7.47
N VAL A 83 12.69 -6.98 7.16
CA VAL A 83 11.45 -6.27 6.83
C VAL A 83 10.29 -6.77 7.69
N ASP A 84 9.32 -5.91 7.95
CA ASP A 84 8.14 -6.29 8.76
C ASP A 84 7.13 -7.15 7.97
N SER A 85 7.12 -7.04 6.64
CA SER A 85 6.17 -7.72 5.75
C SER A 85 6.82 -8.22 4.47
N ILE A 86 6.23 -9.25 3.87
CA ILE A 86 6.60 -9.75 2.55
C ILE A 86 5.93 -8.85 1.51
N ALA A 87 6.59 -7.74 1.19
CA ALA A 87 6.11 -6.79 0.19
C ALA A 87 7.26 -6.12 -0.54
N ILE A 88 7.04 -5.81 -1.82
CA ILE A 88 7.95 -5.01 -2.63
C ILE A 88 7.18 -4.30 -3.75
N ASN A 89 7.40 -2.99 -3.87
CA ASN A 89 6.90 -2.16 -4.95
C ASN A 89 7.98 -1.20 -5.46
N TYR A 90 8.31 -1.28 -6.74
CA TYR A 90 9.12 -0.29 -7.44
C TYR A 90 9.01 -0.43 -8.97
N ALA A 91 9.43 0.59 -9.70
CA ALA A 91 9.47 0.58 -11.17
C ALA A 91 10.90 0.66 -11.68
N TRP A 92 11.10 0.19 -12.91
CA TRP A 92 12.37 0.31 -13.64
C TRP A 92 13.55 -0.26 -12.87
N ASN A 93 14.47 0.57 -12.36
CA ASN A 93 15.65 0.14 -11.62
C ASN A 93 15.80 0.89 -10.27
N ASP A 94 14.69 1.42 -9.76
CA ASP A 94 14.68 2.29 -8.58
C ASP A 94 15.13 1.59 -7.28
N PHE A 95 15.20 0.25 -7.28
CA PHE A 95 15.61 -0.55 -6.13
C PHE A 95 16.93 -1.29 -6.37
N HIS A 96 17.98 -0.84 -5.69
CA HIS A 96 19.36 -1.36 -5.79
C HIS A 96 19.89 -1.50 -7.23
N ASN A 97 19.39 -0.68 -8.16
CA ASN A 97 19.74 -0.74 -9.57
C ASN A 97 19.48 -2.13 -10.21
N ILE A 98 18.55 -2.91 -9.66
CA ILE A 98 18.06 -4.14 -10.28
C ILE A 98 16.90 -3.74 -11.19
N GLU A 99 17.01 -4.03 -12.48
CA GLU A 99 15.90 -3.82 -13.41
C GLU A 99 14.71 -4.72 -13.01
N SER A 100 13.50 -4.16 -12.93
CA SER A 100 12.28 -4.86 -12.50
C SER A 100 12.06 -6.19 -13.24
N PRO A 101 12.24 -6.30 -14.57
CA PRO A 101 12.10 -7.59 -15.26
C PRO A 101 13.10 -8.68 -14.82
N ASN A 102 14.22 -8.25 -14.23
CA ASN A 102 15.29 -9.11 -13.76
C ASN A 102 15.23 -9.39 -12.25
N PHE A 103 14.25 -8.80 -11.55
CA PHE A 103 14.17 -8.88 -10.11
C PHE A 103 13.65 -10.23 -9.63
N ALA A 104 14.33 -10.75 -8.61
CA ALA A 104 13.89 -11.90 -7.84
C ALA A 104 14.18 -11.67 -6.35
N ALA A 105 13.34 -12.25 -5.51
CA ALA A 105 13.42 -12.06 -4.07
C ALA A 105 13.07 -13.33 -3.30
N TYR A 106 13.74 -13.49 -2.16
CA TYR A 106 13.50 -14.54 -1.19
C TYR A 106 13.21 -13.91 0.17
N TRP A 107 12.11 -14.30 0.79
CA TRP A 107 11.82 -13.94 2.18
C TRP A 107 11.77 -15.19 3.04
N VAL A 108 12.28 -15.07 4.27
CA VAL A 108 12.14 -16.11 5.29
C VAL A 108 11.83 -15.51 6.65
N GLY A 109 10.83 -16.06 7.33
CA GLY A 109 10.35 -15.57 8.62
C GLY A 109 9.83 -16.70 9.49
N ARG A 110 9.44 -16.36 10.72
CA ARG A 110 8.82 -17.30 11.66
C ARG A 110 7.43 -16.84 12.03
N LEU A 111 6.56 -17.82 12.21
CA LEU A 111 5.23 -17.64 12.80
C LEU A 111 5.16 -18.51 14.05
N ASN A 112 4.60 -18.00 15.13
CA ASN A 112 4.45 -18.76 16.37
C ASN A 112 3.00 -18.72 16.84
N TYR A 113 2.41 -19.90 17.05
CA TYR A 113 1.02 -20.03 17.50
C TYR A 113 0.95 -20.88 18.78
N SER A 114 0.28 -20.37 19.81
CA SER A 114 0.12 -21.10 21.08
C SER A 114 -0.96 -22.20 21.04
N ALA A 115 -1.77 -22.21 19.98
CA ALA A 115 -2.89 -23.13 19.79
C ALA A 115 -3.08 -23.40 18.28
N PRO A 116 -3.84 -24.44 17.88
CA PRO A 116 -4.15 -24.67 16.48
C PRO A 116 -4.80 -23.42 15.88
N THR A 117 -4.26 -22.93 14.77
CA THR A 117 -4.62 -21.62 14.22
C THR A 117 -4.87 -21.71 12.72
N THR A 118 -6.03 -21.26 12.28
CA THR A 118 -6.37 -21.17 10.85
C THR A 118 -6.12 -19.76 10.35
N LYS A 119 -5.34 -19.63 9.28
CA LYS A 119 -5.07 -18.34 8.61
C LYS A 119 -5.48 -18.39 7.16
N LYS A 120 -5.83 -17.22 6.62
CA LYS A 120 -5.90 -17.00 5.18
C LYS A 120 -4.56 -16.41 4.73
N ILE A 121 -3.98 -16.99 3.68
CA ILE A 121 -2.78 -16.50 3.02
C ILE A 121 -3.21 -15.94 1.67
N SER A 122 -2.91 -14.67 1.44
CA SER A 122 -3.27 -13.93 0.22
C SER A 122 -2.00 -13.50 -0.51
N VAL A 123 -1.96 -13.72 -1.82
CA VAL A 123 -0.83 -13.37 -2.71
C VAL A 123 -1.30 -12.33 -3.72
N SER A 124 -0.84 -11.09 -3.56
CA SER A 124 -1.01 -10.06 -4.57
C SER A 124 0.19 -10.09 -5.51
N GLN A 125 -0.02 -10.56 -6.74
CA GLN A 125 1.02 -10.60 -7.76
C GLN A 125 0.43 -10.21 -9.12
N GLY A 126 1.19 -9.42 -9.89
CA GLY A 126 0.91 -9.16 -11.29
C GLY A 126 1.53 -10.22 -12.20
N TRP A 127 2.18 -9.79 -13.29
CA TRP A 127 2.95 -10.66 -14.19
C TRP A 127 4.26 -11.14 -13.54
N ALA A 128 4.14 -12.12 -12.66
CA ALA A 128 5.22 -12.69 -11.88
C ALA A 128 4.97 -14.17 -11.57
N LYS A 129 5.93 -14.81 -10.91
CA LYS A 129 5.78 -16.17 -10.36
C LYS A 129 6.18 -16.15 -8.90
N SER A 130 5.48 -16.91 -8.06
CA SER A 130 5.90 -17.10 -6.67
C SER A 130 5.57 -18.48 -6.13
N ARG A 131 6.35 -18.87 -5.10
CA ARG A 131 6.14 -20.10 -4.33
C ARG A 131 6.19 -19.79 -2.85
N ILE A 132 5.36 -20.46 -2.07
CA ILE A 132 5.35 -20.35 -0.61
C ILE A 132 5.58 -21.72 -0.02
N PHE A 133 6.50 -21.79 0.93
CA PHE A 133 6.78 -22.98 1.72
C PHE A 133 6.47 -22.72 3.19
N ILE A 134 5.86 -23.70 3.85
CA ILE A 134 5.66 -23.71 5.31
C ILE A 134 6.30 -24.99 5.83
N ASP A 135 7.25 -24.84 6.75
CA ASP A 135 8.07 -25.93 7.29
C ASP A 135 8.70 -26.83 6.21
N GLY A 136 9.11 -26.20 5.10
CA GLY A 136 9.72 -26.86 3.95
C GLY A 136 8.74 -27.60 3.02
N GLU A 137 7.45 -27.61 3.32
CA GLU A 137 6.39 -28.09 2.42
C GLU A 137 5.91 -26.95 1.53
N MET A 138 5.85 -27.17 0.22
CA MET A 138 5.33 -26.18 -0.72
C MET A 138 3.80 -26.16 -0.61
N VAL A 139 3.25 -25.03 -0.16
CA VAL A 139 1.80 -24.83 0.02
C VAL A 139 1.18 -23.96 -1.07
N PHE A 140 2.01 -23.29 -1.87
CA PHE A 140 1.61 -22.46 -3.00
C PHE A 140 2.68 -22.55 -4.11
N ASP A 141 2.22 -22.76 -5.35
CA ASP A 141 3.06 -22.75 -6.56
C ASP A 141 2.27 -22.10 -7.70
N ASP A 142 2.51 -20.81 -7.93
CA ASP A 142 2.01 -20.05 -9.08
C ASP A 142 0.57 -20.43 -9.52
N ALA A 143 -0.38 -20.30 -8.59
CA ALA A 143 -1.74 -20.79 -8.77
C ALA A 143 -2.70 -19.72 -9.33
N ASP A 144 -3.73 -20.18 -10.05
CA ASP A 144 -4.85 -19.32 -10.49
C ASP A 144 -5.60 -18.70 -9.29
N GLU A 145 -5.67 -19.42 -8.17
CA GLU A 145 -6.21 -18.91 -6.91
C GLU A 145 -5.12 -18.17 -6.12
N THR A 146 -5.31 -16.86 -5.96
CA THR A 146 -4.38 -15.95 -5.27
C THR A 146 -4.64 -15.83 -3.76
N SER A 147 -5.46 -16.71 -3.19
CA SER A 147 -5.73 -16.78 -1.76
C SER A 147 -6.14 -18.18 -1.34
N PHE A 148 -5.61 -18.68 -0.23
CA PHE A 148 -5.91 -20.01 0.30
C PHE A 148 -5.90 -20.03 1.82
N VAL A 149 -6.52 -21.05 2.42
CA VAL A 149 -6.57 -21.25 3.86
C VAL A 149 -5.53 -22.28 4.28
N HIS A 150 -4.76 -21.98 5.32
CA HIS A 150 -3.77 -22.88 5.90
C HIS A 150 -4.02 -23.06 7.41
N ASN A 151 -3.91 -24.30 7.88
CA ASN A 151 -4.07 -24.67 9.28
C ASN A 151 -2.70 -24.92 9.90
N PHE A 152 -2.30 -24.05 10.81
CA PHE A 152 -1.07 -24.20 11.59
C PHE A 152 -1.33 -25.02 12.85
N THR A 153 -0.39 -25.91 13.16
CA THR A 153 -0.35 -26.58 14.47
C THR A 153 0.18 -25.60 15.53
N PRO A 154 0.08 -25.93 16.83
CA PRO A 154 0.76 -25.14 17.86
C PRO A 154 2.28 -25.24 17.70
N GLY A 155 2.97 -24.11 17.86
CA GLY A 155 4.42 -24.00 17.86
C GLY A 155 4.96 -23.00 16.86
N GLU A 156 6.29 -23.08 16.65
CA GLU A 156 7.02 -22.26 15.68
C GLU A 156 7.00 -22.93 14.30
N HIS A 157 6.63 -22.14 13.29
CA HIS A 157 6.62 -22.48 11.88
C HIS A 157 7.56 -21.57 11.10
N VAL A 158 8.29 -22.14 10.15
CA VAL A 158 9.10 -21.36 9.20
C VAL A 158 8.30 -21.14 7.93
N ILE A 159 8.26 -19.91 7.46
CA ILE A 159 7.70 -19.57 6.15
C ILE A 159 8.80 -19.07 5.23
N GLU A 160 8.81 -19.59 4.01
CA GLU A 160 9.68 -19.13 2.92
C GLU A 160 8.81 -18.65 1.75
N VAL A 161 9.19 -17.53 1.15
CA VAL A 161 8.56 -17.02 -0.08
C VAL A 161 9.62 -16.76 -1.13
N GLU A 162 9.43 -17.33 -2.31
CA GLU A 162 10.27 -17.12 -3.48
C GLU A 162 9.47 -16.36 -4.54
N TYR A 163 10.08 -15.37 -5.17
CA TYR A 163 9.43 -14.50 -6.14
C TYR A 163 10.34 -14.21 -7.33
N ILE A 164 9.76 -14.25 -8.53
CA ILE A 164 10.40 -13.84 -9.79
C ILE A 164 9.46 -12.90 -10.52
N ASN A 165 9.93 -11.68 -10.80
CA ASN A 165 9.17 -10.75 -11.61
C ASN A 165 9.36 -11.05 -13.11
N ASN A 166 8.30 -10.85 -13.91
CA ASN A 166 8.33 -10.97 -15.37
C ASN A 166 7.73 -9.73 -16.06
N TRP A 167 7.79 -8.57 -15.40
CA TRP A 167 7.24 -7.31 -15.90
C TRP A 167 8.18 -6.11 -15.68
N HIS A 168 7.86 -4.98 -16.31
CA HIS A 168 8.67 -3.75 -16.22
C HIS A 168 8.43 -2.94 -14.94
N THR A 169 7.44 -3.31 -14.14
CA THR A 169 7.25 -2.86 -12.75
C THR A 169 7.22 -4.08 -11.82
N THR A 170 7.54 -3.87 -10.55
CA THR A 170 7.46 -4.87 -9.51
C THR A 170 6.38 -4.46 -8.53
N GLU A 171 5.37 -5.29 -8.37
CA GLU A 171 4.34 -5.18 -7.33
C GLU A 171 4.06 -6.58 -6.82
N TYR A 172 4.45 -6.84 -5.56
CA TYR A 172 4.27 -8.15 -4.95
C TYR A 172 4.05 -8.04 -3.45
N LYS A 173 3.08 -8.82 -2.95
CA LYS A 173 2.80 -8.91 -1.52
C LYS A 173 2.24 -10.27 -1.13
N VAL A 174 2.68 -10.78 0.02
CA VAL A 174 2.05 -11.91 0.71
C VAL A 174 1.53 -11.43 2.05
N THR A 175 0.27 -11.73 2.33
CA THR A 175 -0.41 -11.38 3.58
C THR A 175 -0.89 -12.64 4.28
N ILE A 176 -0.70 -12.71 5.59
CA ILE A 176 -1.14 -13.82 6.45
C ILE A 176 -2.06 -13.23 7.50
N GLU A 177 -3.35 -13.49 7.38
CA GLU A 177 -4.40 -12.87 8.20
C GLU A 177 -5.33 -13.91 8.80
N ASP A 178 -6.12 -13.51 9.80
CA ASP A 178 -7.21 -14.36 10.29
C ASP A 178 -8.16 -14.70 9.14
N ASN A 179 -8.64 -15.94 9.11
CA ASN A 179 -9.61 -16.37 8.10
C ASN A 179 -10.99 -15.77 8.38
N ALA A 180 -11.13 -14.47 8.11
CA ALA A 180 -12.35 -13.70 8.30
C ALA A 180 -13.31 -13.90 7.12
N LYS A 181 -14.61 -13.85 7.42
CA LYS A 181 -15.67 -13.85 6.40
C LYS A 181 -15.54 -12.63 5.49
N SER A 182 -15.68 -12.83 4.18
CA SER A 182 -15.95 -11.75 3.22
C SER A 182 -17.45 -11.50 3.09
N TRP A 183 -17.84 -10.23 3.06
CA TRP A 183 -19.23 -9.77 3.12
C TRP A 183 -19.70 -9.31 1.75
N THR A 184 -20.96 -9.59 1.42
CA THR A 184 -21.66 -8.97 0.29
C THR A 184 -22.12 -7.55 0.66
N LYS A 185 -22.36 -6.68 -0.33
CA LYS A 185 -22.87 -5.32 -0.09
C LYS A 185 -24.17 -5.31 0.73
N ALA A 186 -25.05 -6.28 0.50
CA ALA A 186 -26.31 -6.42 1.24
C ALA A 186 -26.07 -6.72 2.73
N GLU A 187 -25.10 -7.58 3.05
CA GLU A 187 -24.73 -7.87 4.44
C GLU A 187 -24.08 -6.66 5.12
N VAL A 188 -23.25 -5.90 4.39
CA VAL A 188 -22.67 -4.64 4.90
C VAL A 188 -23.76 -3.61 5.17
N ALA A 189 -24.74 -3.47 4.27
CA ALA A 189 -25.88 -2.58 4.47
C ALA A 189 -26.71 -2.99 5.70
N GLU A 190 -26.96 -4.28 5.86
CA GLU A 190 -27.67 -4.83 7.03
C GLU A 190 -26.90 -4.60 8.34
N PHE A 191 -25.57 -4.70 8.30
CA PHE A 191 -24.72 -4.35 9.43
C PHE A 191 -24.90 -2.89 9.84
N PHE A 192 -24.84 -1.94 8.91
CA PHE A 192 -25.03 -0.51 9.23
C PHE A 192 -26.47 -0.18 9.62
N ARG A 193 -27.47 -0.91 9.11
CA ARG A 193 -28.86 -0.77 9.56
C ARG A 193 -29.03 -1.14 11.04
N THR A 194 -28.27 -2.12 11.52
CA THR A 194 -28.42 -2.68 12.88
C THR A 194 -27.44 -2.07 13.88
N ASN A 195 -26.21 -1.76 13.46
CA ASN A 195 -25.09 -1.34 14.32
C ASN A 195 -24.54 0.05 13.97
N GLY A 196 -25.08 0.71 12.94
CA GLY A 196 -24.62 2.02 12.50
C GLY A 196 -24.93 3.12 13.51
N ASP A 197 -24.13 4.18 13.47
CA ASP A 197 -24.35 5.40 14.23
C ASP A 197 -24.72 6.53 13.26
N ARG A 198 -25.90 7.14 13.46
CA ARG A 198 -26.40 8.21 12.58
C ARG A 198 -25.64 9.53 12.71
N SER A 199 -24.82 9.67 13.75
CA SER A 199 -23.91 10.80 13.93
C SER A 199 -22.54 10.58 13.26
N ALA A 200 -22.27 9.37 12.75
CA ALA A 200 -20.99 9.04 12.16
C ALA A 200 -20.73 9.81 10.85
N HIS A 201 -19.46 10.09 10.58
CA HIS A 201 -19.00 10.60 9.29
C HIS A 201 -18.46 9.47 8.42
N VAL A 202 -18.85 9.46 7.14
CA VAL A 202 -18.39 8.49 6.15
C VAL A 202 -17.30 9.13 5.30
N TYR A 203 -16.13 8.50 5.25
CA TYR A 203 -15.06 8.92 4.35
C TYR A 203 -14.68 7.81 3.38
N TYR A 204 -14.37 8.20 2.15
CA TYR A 204 -13.95 7.32 1.08
C TYR A 204 -12.48 7.55 0.71
N ALA A 205 -11.67 6.49 0.70
CA ALA A 205 -10.30 6.54 0.19
C ALA A 205 -10.17 5.56 -0.97
N GLY A 206 -9.85 6.05 -2.17
CA GLY A 206 -9.64 5.23 -3.35
C GLY A 206 -8.23 5.40 -3.92
N ILE A 207 -7.50 4.31 -4.12
CA ILE A 207 -6.14 4.38 -4.67
C ILE A 207 -5.88 3.29 -5.71
N TYR A 208 -5.04 3.52 -6.71
CA TYR A 208 -4.60 2.41 -7.56
C TYR A 208 -3.58 1.56 -6.79
N GLU A 209 -2.46 2.16 -6.37
CA GLU A 209 -1.39 1.47 -5.65
C GLU A 209 -0.71 2.36 -4.60
N SER A 210 -0.05 1.76 -3.61
CA SER A 210 0.82 2.50 -2.69
C SER A 210 2.11 2.94 -3.38
N GLY A 211 2.58 4.15 -3.09
CA GLY A 211 3.89 4.66 -3.49
C GLY A 211 5.05 4.02 -2.75
N ALA A 212 4.81 3.42 -1.58
CA ALA A 212 5.85 2.96 -0.69
C ALA A 212 6.34 1.58 -1.12
N LYS A 213 7.64 1.34 -0.95
CA LYS A 213 8.28 0.06 -1.27
C LYS A 213 7.61 -1.14 -0.59
N GLY A 214 7.22 -1.00 0.69
CA GLY A 214 6.51 -2.04 1.43
C GLY A 214 5.00 -2.05 1.23
N MET A 215 4.49 -1.32 0.23
CA MET A 215 3.06 -1.20 -0.10
C MET A 215 2.18 -0.59 1.02
N SER A 216 2.81 0.10 1.98
CA SER A 216 2.12 0.80 3.05
C SER A 216 1.60 2.16 2.64
N LEU A 217 0.48 2.59 3.19
CA LEU A 217 -0.13 3.88 2.91
C LEU A 217 -0.63 4.52 4.20
N LYS A 218 -0.15 5.72 4.52
CA LYS A 218 -0.68 6.47 5.66
C LYS A 218 -1.97 7.17 5.28
N LEU A 219 -3.07 6.90 5.99
CA LEU A 219 -4.33 7.61 5.84
C LEU A 219 -4.60 8.47 7.07
N SER A 220 -4.85 9.76 6.88
CA SER A 220 -5.19 10.68 7.98
C SER A 220 -6.59 11.26 7.76
N PRO A 221 -7.65 10.62 8.32
CA PRO A 221 -8.99 11.19 8.34
C PRO A 221 -9.05 12.48 9.19
N PRO A 222 -9.98 13.40 8.90
CA PRO A 222 -10.22 14.57 9.75
C PRO A 222 -10.54 14.14 11.19
N GLN A 223 -10.07 14.93 12.15
CA GLN A 223 -10.33 14.71 13.58
C GLN A 223 -11.42 15.69 14.03
N GLU A 224 -12.63 15.18 14.23
CA GLU A 224 -13.82 15.99 14.50
C GLU A 224 -14.55 15.55 15.78
N GLY A 225 -14.05 14.54 16.49
CA GLY A 225 -14.65 14.02 17.71
C GLY A 225 -15.92 13.20 17.47
N LYS A 226 -16.16 12.78 16.21
CA LYS A 226 -17.33 11.99 15.81
C LYS A 226 -16.92 10.56 15.44
N PRO A 227 -17.83 9.58 15.55
CA PRO A 227 -17.57 8.25 15.02
C PRO A 227 -17.26 8.30 13.52
N VAL A 228 -16.30 7.49 13.09
CA VAL A 228 -15.84 7.47 11.70
C VAL A 228 -16.10 6.11 11.05
N ILE A 229 -16.64 6.15 9.83
CA ILE A 229 -16.73 4.99 8.92
C ILE A 229 -15.77 5.27 7.77
N LEU A 230 -14.81 4.35 7.56
CA LEU A 230 -13.84 4.45 6.47
C LEU A 230 -14.14 3.38 5.42
N TRP A 231 -14.35 3.83 4.18
CA TRP A 231 -14.44 2.95 3.03
C TRP A 231 -13.14 3.05 2.24
N LEU A 232 -12.32 2.00 2.31
CA LEU A 232 -10.98 1.97 1.73
C LEU A 232 -11.00 1.06 0.52
N SER A 233 -10.70 1.61 -0.64
CA SER A 233 -10.64 0.88 -1.89
C SER A 233 -9.29 1.01 -2.57
N SER A 234 -8.79 -0.11 -3.07
CA SER A 234 -7.53 -0.16 -3.82
C SER A 234 -7.56 -1.10 -5.01
N TYR A 235 -6.82 -0.79 -6.07
CA TYR A 235 -6.60 -1.75 -7.15
C TYR A 235 -5.57 -2.81 -6.71
N ALA A 236 -4.39 -2.37 -6.27
CA ALA A 236 -3.36 -3.19 -5.66
C ALA A 236 -3.66 -3.50 -4.18
N ALA A 237 -2.95 -4.47 -3.61
CA ALA A 237 -2.98 -4.70 -2.17
C ALA A 237 -2.26 -3.57 -1.42
N VAL A 238 -2.85 -3.05 -0.34
CA VAL A 238 -2.28 -1.92 0.42
C VAL A 238 -2.30 -2.20 1.92
N ASP A 239 -1.20 -1.86 2.62
CA ASP A 239 -1.18 -1.80 4.08
C ASP A 239 -1.65 -0.42 4.55
N TRP A 240 -2.95 -0.28 4.82
CA TRP A 240 -3.56 0.96 5.28
C TRP A 240 -3.17 1.23 6.73
N ARG A 241 -2.38 2.28 6.96
CA ARG A 241 -1.99 2.78 8.28
C ARG A 241 -2.84 3.99 8.62
N ILE A 242 -3.92 3.76 9.37
CA ILE A 242 -4.88 4.80 9.75
C ILE A 242 -4.33 5.57 10.94
N ALA A 243 -4.12 6.87 10.76
CA ALA A 243 -3.76 7.81 11.81
C ALA A 243 -5.01 8.59 12.23
N SER A 244 -5.77 8.05 13.18
CA SER A 244 -6.98 8.68 13.72
C SER A 244 -7.07 8.49 15.23
N GLU A 245 -7.41 9.58 15.94
CA GLU A 245 -7.73 9.60 17.37
C GLU A 245 -9.23 9.43 17.62
N ASP A 246 -10.06 9.76 16.63
CA ASP A 246 -11.51 9.51 16.65
C ASP A 246 -11.87 8.02 16.71
N ASN A 247 -13.07 7.72 17.22
CA ASN A 247 -13.62 6.36 17.28
C ASN A 247 -13.91 5.82 15.87
N VAL A 248 -13.07 4.91 15.38
CA VAL A 248 -13.30 4.22 14.10
C VAL A 248 -14.33 3.11 14.28
N LEU A 249 -15.59 3.43 13.98
CA LEU A 249 -16.74 2.52 14.08
C LEU A 249 -16.58 1.32 13.15
N ALA A 250 -16.20 1.57 11.91
CA ALA A 250 -16.01 0.53 10.92
C ALA A 250 -14.99 0.93 9.85
N VAL A 251 -14.23 -0.06 9.38
CA VAL A 251 -13.44 0.03 8.15
C VAL A 251 -13.97 -1.03 7.18
N VAL A 252 -14.38 -0.60 5.99
CA VAL A 252 -14.75 -1.48 4.89
C VAL A 252 -13.60 -1.51 3.89
N LEU A 253 -12.96 -2.66 3.73
CA LEU A 253 -11.91 -2.91 2.76
C LEU A 253 -12.50 -3.47 1.46
N SER A 254 -12.21 -2.81 0.35
CA SER A 254 -12.67 -3.18 -0.99
C SER A 254 -11.48 -3.13 -1.96
N SER A 255 -10.74 -4.24 -2.08
CA SER A 255 -9.55 -4.29 -2.94
C SER A 255 -9.73 -5.24 -4.12
N HIS A 256 -9.23 -4.86 -5.29
CA HIS A 256 -9.22 -5.73 -6.47
C HIS A 256 -8.21 -6.87 -6.29
N ALA A 257 -6.97 -6.55 -5.94
CA ALA A 257 -5.99 -7.55 -5.52
C ALA A 257 -6.16 -7.92 -4.03
N PRO A 258 -5.98 -9.19 -3.65
CA PRO A 258 -6.19 -9.64 -2.28
C PRO A 258 -5.03 -9.24 -1.35
N GLY A 259 -5.26 -9.22 -0.04
CA GLY A 259 -4.20 -9.00 0.96
C GLY A 259 -3.99 -7.54 1.37
N SER A 260 -4.97 -6.65 1.18
CA SER A 260 -4.96 -5.35 1.86
C SER A 260 -5.19 -5.53 3.37
N THR A 261 -4.45 -4.77 4.18
CA THR A 261 -4.56 -4.84 5.65
C THR A 261 -4.82 -3.46 6.24
N VAL A 262 -5.21 -3.43 7.53
CA VAL A 262 -5.47 -2.20 8.28
C VAL A 262 -4.71 -2.24 9.60
N SER A 263 -4.05 -1.13 9.94
CA SER A 263 -3.33 -0.94 11.18
C SER A 263 -3.31 0.54 11.58
N GLY A 264 -2.64 0.89 12.67
CA GLY A 264 -2.40 2.28 13.11
C GLY A 264 -3.43 2.83 14.10
N THR A 265 -4.65 2.30 14.11
CA THR A 265 -5.68 2.63 15.11
C THR A 265 -6.54 1.42 15.45
N LYS A 266 -7.24 1.47 16.58
CA LYS A 266 -8.21 0.45 16.95
C LYS A 266 -9.45 0.60 16.08
N VAL A 267 -9.79 -0.45 15.36
CA VAL A 267 -11.00 -0.53 14.53
C VAL A 267 -11.99 -1.45 15.23
N ASN A 268 -13.22 -0.99 15.46
CA ASN A 268 -14.23 -1.80 16.12
C ASN A 268 -14.75 -2.92 15.21
N ASN A 269 -14.92 -2.62 13.91
CA ASN A 269 -15.41 -3.57 12.91
C ASN A 269 -14.58 -3.45 11.63
N LEU A 270 -13.77 -4.47 11.33
CA LEU A 270 -13.07 -4.60 10.06
C LEU A 270 -13.88 -5.52 9.14
N ILE A 271 -14.32 -4.99 8.00
CA ILE A 271 -15.21 -5.68 7.06
C ILE A 271 -14.49 -5.81 5.73
N HIS A 272 -14.30 -7.04 5.25
CA HIS A 272 -13.75 -7.31 3.93
C HIS A 272 -14.90 -7.50 2.94
N LEU A 273 -15.01 -6.62 1.95
CA LEU A 273 -16.03 -6.72 0.90
C LEU A 273 -15.63 -7.81 -0.10
N LYS A 274 -16.61 -8.61 -0.52
CA LYS A 274 -16.39 -9.72 -1.45
C LYS A 274 -16.09 -9.25 -2.88
N GLU A 275 -16.73 -8.17 -3.29
CA GLU A 275 -16.61 -7.60 -4.63
C GLU A 275 -15.84 -6.30 -4.55
N TRP A 276 -14.86 -6.11 -5.44
CA TRP A 276 -14.19 -4.83 -5.55
C TRP A 276 -15.16 -3.79 -6.12
N GLU A 277 -15.29 -2.71 -5.37
CA GLU A 277 -15.99 -1.50 -5.76
C GLU A 277 -15.16 -0.30 -5.32
N GLY A 278 -14.82 0.54 -6.29
CA GLY A 278 -14.15 1.79 -6.02
C GLY A 278 -13.68 2.49 -7.27
N THR A 279 -13.14 3.68 -7.04
CA THR A 279 -12.49 4.54 -8.00
C THR A 279 -11.29 5.21 -7.35
N TYR A 280 -10.25 5.45 -8.13
CA TYR A 280 -9.09 6.25 -7.74
C TYR A 280 -8.98 7.55 -8.54
N THR A 281 -10.03 7.91 -9.29
CA THR A 281 -10.18 9.23 -9.92
C THR A 281 -11.60 9.79 -9.68
N PRO A 282 -11.79 11.12 -9.53
CA PRO A 282 -13.13 11.68 -9.35
C PRO A 282 -14.01 11.54 -10.59
N THR A 283 -13.40 11.72 -11.76
CA THR A 283 -13.96 11.51 -13.10
C THR A 283 -12.89 10.82 -13.96
N PRO A 284 -13.27 10.13 -15.06
CA PRO A 284 -12.28 9.59 -16.00
C PRO A 284 -11.47 10.72 -16.64
N ASP A 285 -10.18 10.50 -16.88
CA ASP A 285 -9.35 11.44 -17.65
C ASP A 285 -9.42 11.06 -19.13
N CYS A 286 -10.02 11.92 -19.95
CA CYS A 286 -10.30 11.62 -21.33
C CYS A 286 -9.48 12.49 -22.28
N SER A 287 -8.87 11.81 -23.26
CA SER A 287 -8.06 12.40 -24.32
C SER A 287 -8.60 12.05 -25.71
N CYS A 288 -8.21 12.84 -26.70
CA CYS A 288 -8.51 12.62 -28.10
C CYS A 288 -7.20 12.60 -28.89
N VAL A 289 -6.91 11.48 -29.53
CA VAL A 289 -5.73 11.32 -30.40
C VAL A 289 -6.22 10.90 -31.78
N GLN A 290 -6.06 11.77 -32.78
CA GLN A 290 -6.44 11.49 -34.17
C GLN A 290 -7.89 10.99 -34.35
N GLY A 291 -8.84 11.60 -33.63
CA GLY A 291 -10.25 11.21 -33.67
C GLY A 291 -10.59 9.94 -32.88
N LEU A 292 -9.59 9.27 -32.28
CA LEU A 292 -9.80 8.22 -31.30
C LEU A 292 -9.97 8.86 -29.92
N PHE A 293 -11.18 8.78 -29.38
CA PHE A 293 -11.47 9.21 -28.02
C PHE A 293 -11.18 8.08 -27.05
N HIS A 294 -10.34 8.33 -26.06
CA HIS A 294 -9.92 7.37 -25.05
C HIS A 294 -10.04 7.99 -23.67
N CYS A 295 -10.54 7.22 -22.69
CA CYS A 295 -10.58 7.63 -21.30
C CYS A 295 -9.77 6.66 -20.46
N GLU A 296 -8.86 7.21 -19.67
CA GLU A 296 -8.17 6.50 -18.62
C GLU A 296 -9.00 6.53 -17.33
N GLY A 297 -9.10 5.37 -16.69
CA GLY A 297 -9.95 5.15 -15.54
C GLY A 297 -11.45 4.98 -15.88
N GLN A 298 -12.17 4.36 -14.96
CA GLN A 298 -13.63 4.19 -15.02
C GLN A 298 -14.33 4.96 -13.89
N GLY A 299 -13.63 5.96 -13.32
CA GLY A 299 -13.96 6.52 -12.03
C GLY A 299 -15.18 7.44 -12.03
N ASP A 300 -16.13 7.17 -11.15
CA ASP A 300 -17.26 8.05 -10.87
C ASP A 300 -17.46 8.17 -9.36
N LEU A 301 -16.87 9.20 -8.76
CA LEU A 301 -16.97 9.42 -7.32
C LEU A 301 -18.41 9.75 -6.88
N ASN A 302 -19.23 10.37 -7.74
CA ASN A 302 -20.64 10.62 -7.43
C ASN A 302 -21.43 9.32 -7.35
N ALA A 303 -21.15 8.35 -8.23
CA ALA A 303 -21.74 7.02 -8.16
C ALA A 303 -21.34 6.29 -6.87
N ILE A 304 -20.06 6.35 -6.50
CA ILE A 304 -19.58 5.81 -5.22
C ILE A 304 -20.32 6.47 -4.05
N ALA A 305 -20.43 7.80 -4.01
CA ALA A 305 -21.14 8.49 -2.95
C ALA A 305 -22.60 8.06 -2.83
N ASP A 306 -23.30 7.89 -3.96
CA ASP A 306 -24.69 7.42 -3.99
C ASP A 306 -24.83 5.98 -3.49
N ASP A 307 -23.89 5.10 -3.83
CA ASP A 307 -23.91 3.71 -3.38
C ASP A 307 -23.55 3.58 -1.89
N LEU A 308 -22.56 4.34 -1.41
CA LEU A 308 -22.26 4.44 0.01
C LEU A 308 -23.44 4.96 0.81
N ARG A 309 -24.20 5.93 0.28
CA ARG A 309 -25.44 6.39 0.92
C ARG A 309 -26.49 5.30 0.99
N LYS A 310 -26.65 4.48 -0.04
CA LYS A 310 -27.59 3.34 -0.01
C LYS A 310 -27.18 2.29 1.02
N ILE A 311 -25.88 2.05 1.18
CA ILE A 311 -25.33 1.02 2.09
C ILE A 311 -25.34 1.50 3.54
N THR A 312 -24.87 2.71 3.81
CA THR A 312 -24.70 3.23 5.18
C THR A 312 -25.93 4.00 5.66
N GLY A 313 -26.73 4.55 4.74
CA GLY A 313 -27.78 5.52 5.04
C GLY A 313 -27.24 6.89 5.47
N LEU A 314 -25.99 7.20 5.15
CA LEU A 314 -25.30 8.46 5.48
C LEU A 314 -24.73 9.09 4.21
N GLU A 315 -24.68 10.42 4.19
CA GLU A 315 -24.03 11.15 3.09
C GLU A 315 -22.50 11.05 3.22
N LEU A 316 -21.81 11.02 2.08
CA LEU A 316 -20.35 11.04 2.07
C LEU A 316 -19.86 12.38 2.64
N SER A 317 -19.04 12.32 3.69
CA SER A 317 -18.53 13.50 4.40
C SER A 317 -17.23 14.02 3.77
N GLY A 318 -16.40 13.11 3.25
CA GLY A 318 -15.17 13.47 2.58
C GLY A 318 -14.55 12.32 1.81
N TYR A 319 -13.55 12.63 1.01
CA TYR A 319 -12.92 11.67 0.13
C TYR A 319 -11.45 11.97 -0.14
N THR A 320 -10.74 10.97 -0.63
CA THR A 320 -9.45 11.14 -1.30
C THR A 320 -9.35 10.08 -2.39
N VAL A 321 -8.91 10.48 -3.58
CA VAL A 321 -8.69 9.56 -4.70
C VAL A 321 -7.43 9.92 -5.45
N THR A 322 -6.57 8.93 -5.74
CA THR A 322 -5.34 9.14 -6.52
C THR A 322 -4.83 7.84 -7.11
N TYR A 323 -4.06 7.90 -8.20
CA TYR A 323 -3.41 6.71 -8.74
C TYR A 323 -2.37 6.14 -7.74
N LYS A 324 -1.43 6.97 -7.28
CA LYS A 324 -0.31 6.52 -6.43
C LYS A 324 0.02 7.55 -5.37
N ALA A 325 0.27 7.10 -4.14
CA ALA A 325 0.71 7.93 -3.02
C ALA A 325 1.29 7.10 -1.86
N GLU A 326 2.10 7.70 -1.01
CA GLU A 326 2.55 7.08 0.26
C GLU A 326 1.74 7.57 1.47
N ALA A 327 1.07 8.72 1.33
CA ALA A 327 0.19 9.28 2.33
C ALA A 327 -1.00 9.99 1.68
N LEU A 328 -2.16 9.90 2.32
CA LEU A 328 -3.39 10.55 1.89
C LEU A 328 -4.01 11.35 3.04
N SER A 329 -4.62 12.46 2.64
CA SER A 329 -5.43 13.34 3.48
C SER A 329 -6.78 13.55 2.80
N MET A 330 -7.85 13.50 3.59
CA MET A 330 -9.20 13.64 3.05
C MET A 330 -9.54 15.10 2.71
N GLN A 331 -10.32 15.28 1.65
CA GLN A 331 -10.97 16.52 1.29
C GLN A 331 -12.47 16.43 1.62
N PRO A 332 -13.14 17.55 1.96
CA PRO A 332 -14.59 17.56 2.13
C PRO A 332 -15.31 17.13 0.84
N TYR A 333 -16.42 16.42 1.00
CA TYR A 333 -17.35 16.12 -0.08
C TYR A 333 -18.65 16.88 0.16
N ASP A 334 -18.94 17.86 -0.70
CA ASP A 334 -20.16 18.68 -0.59
C ASP A 334 -20.89 18.78 -1.95
N GLN A 335 -21.98 19.57 -1.96
CA GLN A 335 -22.76 19.79 -3.18
C GLN A 335 -21.94 20.48 -4.29
N GLY A 336 -20.98 21.32 -3.92
CA GLY A 336 -20.04 21.97 -4.84
C GLY A 336 -19.13 20.94 -5.50
N THR A 337 -18.52 20.05 -4.72
CA THR A 337 -17.73 18.91 -5.23
C THR A 337 -18.56 18.05 -6.19
N ARG A 338 -19.78 17.67 -5.78
CA ARG A 338 -20.67 16.85 -6.60
C ARG A 338 -20.96 17.51 -7.95
N ARG A 339 -21.19 18.82 -7.96
CA ARG A 339 -21.43 19.61 -9.18
C ARG A 339 -20.20 19.66 -10.08
N GLN A 340 -19.01 19.89 -9.52
CA GLN A 340 -17.76 19.91 -10.29
C GLN A 340 -17.51 18.58 -11.02
N ILE A 341 -17.81 17.46 -10.37
CA ILE A 341 -17.69 16.12 -10.98
C ILE A 341 -18.67 15.95 -12.15
N GLU A 342 -19.93 16.38 -11.99
CA GLU A 342 -20.90 16.34 -13.10
C GLU A 342 -20.51 17.26 -14.27
N GLU A 343 -19.99 18.45 -13.99
CA GLU A 343 -19.47 19.36 -15.01
C GLU A 343 -18.29 18.73 -15.76
N GLY A 344 -17.39 18.03 -15.06
CA GLY A 344 -16.30 17.25 -15.67
C GLY A 344 -16.79 16.13 -16.60
N LYS A 345 -17.80 15.36 -16.18
CA LYS A 345 -18.42 14.33 -17.03
C LYS A 345 -19.07 14.91 -18.28
N ALA A 346 -19.80 16.03 -18.12
CA ALA A 346 -20.41 16.73 -19.24
C ALA A 346 -19.35 17.24 -20.23
N ALA A 347 -18.23 17.77 -19.72
CA ALA A 347 -17.10 18.19 -20.54
C ALA A 347 -16.47 17.01 -21.30
N ASN A 348 -16.30 15.85 -20.66
CA ASN A 348 -15.81 14.64 -21.34
C ASN A 348 -16.75 14.17 -22.45
N THR A 349 -18.07 14.23 -22.23
CA THR A 349 -19.07 13.93 -23.26
C THR A 349 -18.99 14.89 -24.44
N ALA A 350 -18.77 16.19 -24.17
CA ALA A 350 -18.59 17.19 -25.22
C ALA A 350 -17.27 16.97 -26.00
N LYS A 351 -16.17 16.65 -25.31
CA LYS A 351 -14.88 16.29 -25.91
C LYS A 351 -15.01 15.07 -26.82
N GLN A 352 -15.74 14.03 -26.39
CA GLN A 352 -15.98 12.84 -27.21
C GLN A 352 -16.66 13.18 -28.53
N LYS A 353 -17.74 13.97 -28.47
CA LYS A 353 -18.47 14.41 -29.67
C LYS A 353 -17.60 15.24 -30.62
N ALA A 354 -16.77 16.13 -30.08
CA ALA A 354 -15.84 16.91 -30.88
C ALA A 354 -14.74 16.03 -31.51
N CYS A 355 -14.19 15.09 -30.74
CA CYS A 355 -13.13 14.19 -31.18
C CYS A 355 -13.54 13.37 -32.40
N THR A 356 -14.73 12.80 -32.38
CA THR A 356 -15.21 11.91 -33.46
C THR A 356 -15.71 12.67 -34.70
N SER A 357 -15.73 14.00 -34.68
CA SER A 357 -16.27 14.83 -35.77
C SER A 357 -15.27 15.16 -36.90
N ASP A 358 -13.97 14.88 -36.73
CA ASP A 358 -12.95 15.00 -37.81
C ASP A 358 -11.86 13.90 -37.68
N PRO A 359 -12.16 12.65 -38.09
CA PRO A 359 -11.31 11.49 -37.82
C PRO A 359 -10.09 11.36 -38.73
N ASN A 360 -9.91 12.26 -39.72
CA ASN A 360 -8.84 12.13 -40.71
C ASN A 360 -8.32 13.50 -41.18
N PRO A 361 -7.28 14.06 -40.56
CA PRO A 361 -6.66 15.28 -41.04
C PRO A 361 -5.92 14.99 -42.36
N ASP A 362 -6.46 15.51 -43.46
CA ASP A 362 -5.78 15.56 -44.76
C ASP A 362 -4.63 16.58 -44.71
N PHE A 363 -3.56 16.34 -45.49
CA PHE A 363 -2.35 17.18 -45.57
C PHE A 363 -2.71 18.66 -45.73
N ASP A 364 -3.70 18.97 -46.56
CA ASP A 364 -4.15 20.33 -46.84
C ASP A 364 -4.92 20.97 -45.68
N LYS A 365 -5.72 20.17 -44.94
CA LYS A 365 -6.46 20.65 -43.77
C LYS A 365 -5.55 20.97 -42.59
N LEU A 366 -4.40 20.29 -42.50
CA LEU A 366 -3.41 20.48 -41.45
C LEU A 366 -2.73 21.86 -41.56
N MET A 367 -2.50 22.35 -42.77
CA MET A 367 -1.86 23.65 -43.05
C MET A 367 -2.82 24.86 -42.98
N LEU A 368 -4.11 24.61 -42.81
CA LEU A 368 -5.17 25.65 -42.79
C LEU A 368 -5.73 25.96 -41.39
N ARG A 369 -5.36 25.18 -40.35
CA ARG A 369 -5.73 25.46 -38.95
C ARG A 369 -4.85 26.61 -38.42
N ARG A 370 -5.43 27.81 -38.26
CA ARG A 370 -4.76 29.00 -37.67
C ARG A 370 -4.64 28.91 -36.16
#